data_AF-A0A3N5LKG0-F1
#
_entry.id   AF-A0A3N5LKG0-F1
#
_cell.length_a   1.000
_cell.length_b   1.000
_cell.length_c   1.000
_cell.angle_alpha   90.00
_cell.angle_beta   90.00
_cell.angle_gamma   90.00
#
_symmetry.space_group_name_H-M   'P 1'
#
loop_
_entity.id
_entity.type
_entity.pdbx_description
1 polymer ?
#
loop_
_entity_poly.entity_id
_entity_poly.type
_entity_poly.pdbx_seq_one_letter_code
_entity_poly.pdbx_strand_id
1 'polypeptide(L)'
;MRFLEILLNWWASRPSNILIPGTVPGSMESVSVLPREWMELSWIMVIGYTIIPVIISIFLCYILTRAQGKRFLFRWWIFMFLTALVNAIIIYTFLSSTTFASGTAETMLYWKIPTFMVLNRAFVGFCQTILYYFLLSILIVKVFGGIFNFPKFRLNLAYPFPNLFRA
;
A
#
# COMPACT_ATOMS: atom_id res chain seq x y z
N MET A 1 -2.24 14.66 13.71
CA MET A 1 -2.09 14.43 12.26
C MET A 1 -0.93 13.51 11.91
N ARG A 2 0.29 13.72 12.44
CA ARG A 2 1.48 12.87 12.16
C ARG A 2 1.28 11.35 12.32
N PHE A 3 0.54 10.90 13.32
CA PHE A 3 0.27 9.47 13.51
C PHE A 3 -0.55 8.86 12.36
N LEU A 4 -1.57 9.59 11.87
CA LEU A 4 -2.41 9.15 10.76
C LEU A 4 -1.60 9.10 9.45
N GLU A 5 -0.70 10.05 9.24
CA GLU A 5 0.20 10.10 8.08
C GLU A 5 1.17 8.91 8.08
N ILE A 6 1.73 8.56 9.23
CA ILE A 6 2.62 7.40 9.38
C ILE A 6 1.86 6.10 9.11
N LEU A 7 0.63 5.99 9.63
CA LEU A 7 -0.21 4.81 9.48
C LEU A 7 -0.68 4.63 8.03
N LEU A 8 -0.91 5.74 7.30
CA LEU A 8 -1.35 5.73 5.91
C LEU A 8 -0.22 5.61 4.89
N ASN A 9 1.03 5.87 5.28
CA ASN A 9 2.21 5.78 4.40
C ASN A 9 3.24 4.80 4.96
N TRP A 10 2.83 3.72 5.62
CA TRP A 10 3.74 2.92 6.44
C TRP A 10 4.90 2.32 5.64
N TRP A 11 4.64 1.77 4.45
CA TRP A 11 5.70 1.25 3.56
C TRP A 11 6.56 2.35 2.92
N ALA A 12 5.98 3.54 2.73
CA ALA A 12 6.63 4.72 2.17
C ALA A 12 7.23 5.64 3.25
N SER A 13 7.16 5.22 4.52
CA SER A 13 7.63 5.99 5.67
C SER A 13 9.11 6.32 5.48
N ARG A 14 9.51 7.53 5.87
CA ARG A 14 10.87 8.02 5.63
C ARG A 14 11.89 6.99 6.14
N PRO A 15 12.86 6.52 5.33
CA PRO A 15 13.96 5.78 5.90
C PRO A 15 14.65 6.67 6.94
N SER A 16 14.87 6.15 8.14
CA SER A 16 15.77 6.79 9.10
C SER A 16 17.07 7.12 8.39
N ASN A 17 17.72 8.24 8.75
CA ASN A 17 18.99 8.70 8.17
C ASN A 17 19.85 7.52 7.74
N ILE A 18 20.00 7.36 6.43
CA ILE A 18 20.84 6.30 5.90
C ILE A 18 22.26 6.81 6.10
N LEU A 19 23.02 6.10 6.94
CA LEU A 19 24.45 6.30 7.08
C LEU A 19 25.09 5.70 5.83
N ILE A 20 25.64 6.56 4.99
CA ILE A 20 26.43 6.14 3.84
C ILE A 20 27.90 6.51 4.08
N PRO A 21 28.84 5.74 3.53
CA PRO A 21 30.24 6.14 3.49
C PRO A 21 30.35 7.55 2.92
N GLY A 22 30.95 8.45 3.69
CA GLY A 22 31.13 9.84 3.30
C GLY A 22 32.27 10.00 2.30
N THR A 23 32.48 11.25 1.89
CA THR A 23 33.58 11.63 0.98
C THR A 23 34.97 11.46 1.61
N VAL A 24 35.04 11.40 2.95
CA VAL A 24 36.25 11.17 3.71
C VAL A 24 36.37 9.68 4.07
N PRO A 25 37.53 9.02 3.82
CA PRO A 25 37.72 7.62 4.18
C PRO A 25 37.44 7.38 5.67
N GLY A 26 36.50 6.48 5.97
CA GLY A 26 36.09 6.14 7.34
C GLY A 26 35.02 7.04 7.96
N SER A 27 34.54 8.08 7.26
CA SER A 27 33.37 8.85 7.72
C SER A 27 32.06 8.22 7.25
N MET A 28 31.01 8.39 8.06
CA MET A 28 29.63 8.09 7.68
C MET A 28 28.87 9.41 7.60
N GLU A 29 28.31 9.73 6.44
CA GLU A 29 27.45 10.88 6.24
C GLU A 29 25.99 10.45 6.33
N SER A 30 25.17 11.22 7.04
CA SER A 30 23.73 11.01 7.08
C SER A 30 23.07 11.74 5.92
N VAL A 31 22.48 10.99 4.98
CA VAL A 31 21.66 11.63 3.93
C VAL A 31 20.25 11.79 4.41
N SER A 32 19.83 13.05 4.56
CA SER A 32 18.45 13.41 4.77
C SER A 32 17.79 13.68 3.42
N VAL A 33 16.89 12.79 2.98
CA VAL A 33 15.93 13.14 1.92
C VAL A 33 15.09 14.33 2.40
N LEU A 34 14.95 15.38 1.59
CA LEU A 34 14.16 16.56 1.90
C LEU A 34 12.74 16.13 2.34
N PRO A 35 12.29 16.51 3.56
CA PRO A 35 11.09 15.94 4.16
C PRO A 35 9.80 16.13 3.35
N ARG A 36 9.72 17.22 2.59
CA ARG A 36 8.51 17.61 1.86
C ARG A 36 8.33 16.83 0.56
N GLU A 37 9.38 16.76 -0.26
CA GLU A 37 9.35 16.08 -1.56
C GLU A 37 9.12 14.58 -1.41
N TRP A 38 9.74 13.96 -0.41
CA TRP A 38 9.50 12.55 -0.09
C TRP A 38 8.06 12.31 0.36
N MET A 39 7.51 13.23 1.15
CA MET A 39 6.14 13.10 1.66
C MET A 39 5.13 13.24 0.52
N GLU A 40 5.28 14.24 -0.35
CA GLU A 40 4.41 14.42 -1.52
C GLU A 40 4.49 13.22 -2.48
N LEU A 41 5.70 12.73 -2.78
CA LEU A 41 5.91 11.53 -3.58
C LEU A 41 5.26 10.30 -2.92
N SER A 42 5.46 10.11 -1.61
CA SER A 42 4.91 8.97 -0.86
C SER A 42 3.38 8.88 -0.93
N TRP A 43 2.70 10.02 -0.85
CA TRP A 43 1.24 10.07 -0.97
C TRP A 43 0.75 9.71 -2.37
N ILE A 44 1.40 10.25 -3.40
CA ILE A 44 1.10 9.92 -4.80
C ILE A 44 1.28 8.41 -5.01
N MET A 45 2.36 7.84 -4.47
CA MET A 45 2.62 6.40 -4.58
C MET A 45 1.60 5.55 -3.82
N VAL A 46 1.17 5.95 -2.63
CA VAL A 46 0.15 5.20 -1.87
C VAL A 46 -1.20 5.24 -2.57
N ILE A 47 -1.61 6.39 -3.07
CA ILE A 47 -2.86 6.52 -3.81
C ILE A 47 -2.78 5.69 -5.11
N GLY A 48 -1.70 5.87 -5.87
CA GLY A 48 -1.50 5.27 -7.18
C GLY A 48 -1.34 3.75 -7.15
N TYR A 49 -0.52 3.22 -6.23
CA TYR A 49 -0.18 1.79 -6.21
C TYR A 49 -0.98 0.99 -5.19
N THR A 50 -1.55 1.61 -4.16
CA THR A 50 -2.29 0.88 -3.12
C THR A 50 -3.79 1.12 -3.22
N ILE A 51 -4.25 2.36 -3.10
CA ILE A 51 -5.69 2.65 -2.99
C ILE A 51 -6.44 2.34 -4.28
N ILE A 52 -5.95 2.84 -5.43
CA ILE A 52 -6.61 2.65 -6.72
C ILE A 52 -6.71 1.15 -7.09
N PRO A 53 -5.62 0.35 -7.03
CA PRO A 53 -5.71 -1.07 -7.34
C PRO A 53 -6.61 -1.86 -6.38
N VAL A 54 -6.65 -1.48 -5.10
CA VAL A 54 -7.58 -2.07 -4.13
C VAL A 54 -9.03 -1.82 -4.54
N ILE A 55 -9.39 -0.57 -4.86
CA ILE A 55 -10.76 -0.23 -5.30
C ILE A 55 -11.12 -1.03 -6.56
N ILE A 56 -10.25 -1.02 -7.57
CA ILE A 56 -10.47 -1.76 -8.83
C ILE A 56 -10.65 -3.26 -8.55
N SER A 57 -9.81 -3.84 -7.71
CA SER A 57 -9.88 -5.26 -7.37
C SER A 57 -11.17 -5.62 -6.62
N ILE A 58 -11.61 -4.76 -5.70
CA ILE A 58 -12.89 -4.92 -5.02
C ILE A 58 -14.04 -4.93 -6.06
N PHE A 59 -14.05 -3.97 -6.99
CA PHE A 59 -15.05 -3.93 -8.07
C PHE A 59 -15.00 -5.17 -8.97
N LEU A 60 -13.81 -5.59 -9.41
CA LEU A 60 -13.61 -6.80 -10.20
C LEU A 60 -14.10 -8.04 -9.48
N CYS A 61 -13.80 -8.16 -8.18
CA CYS A 61 -14.29 -9.25 -7.34
C CYS A 61 -15.82 -9.31 -7.34
N TYR A 62 -16.52 -8.17 -7.28
CA TYR A 62 -17.99 -8.13 -7.37
C TYR A 62 -18.52 -8.48 -8.76
N ILE A 63 -17.96 -7.89 -9.82
CA ILE A 63 -18.45 -8.08 -11.19
C ILE A 63 -18.25 -9.54 -11.63
N LEU A 64 -17.09 -10.10 -11.34
CA LEU A 64 -16.72 -11.47 -11.73
C LEU A 64 -17.37 -12.53 -10.84
N THR A 65 -17.79 -12.17 -9.63
CA THR A 65 -18.41 -13.10 -8.69
C THR A 65 -19.91 -12.89 -8.60
N ARG A 66 -20.64 -13.56 -9.50
CA ARG A 66 -22.10 -13.72 -9.38
C ARG A 66 -22.53 -14.67 -8.25
N ALA A 67 -21.58 -15.41 -7.66
CA ALA A 67 -21.85 -16.34 -6.57
C ALA A 67 -22.14 -15.59 -5.27
N GLN A 68 -23.08 -16.11 -4.48
CA GLN A 68 -23.37 -15.62 -3.13
C GLN A 68 -22.80 -16.58 -2.09
N GLY A 69 -22.56 -16.09 -0.87
CA GLY A 69 -22.22 -16.92 0.27
C GLY A 69 -20.76 -17.35 0.40
N LYS A 70 -20.52 -18.58 0.89
CA LYS A 70 -19.15 -19.09 1.16
C LYS A 70 -18.21 -19.01 -0.05
N ARG A 71 -18.76 -19.19 -1.27
CA ARG A 71 -18.00 -19.10 -2.52
C ARG A 71 -17.57 -17.66 -2.83
N PHE A 72 -18.40 -16.68 -2.49
CA PHE A 72 -18.02 -15.26 -2.58
C PHE A 72 -16.90 -14.95 -1.60
N LEU A 73 -17.04 -15.37 -0.34
CA LEU A 73 -16.02 -15.16 0.69
C LEU A 73 -14.66 -15.74 0.26
N PHE A 74 -14.63 -16.98 -0.23
CA PHE A 74 -13.40 -17.61 -0.69
C PHE A 74 -12.75 -16.82 -1.85
N ARG A 75 -13.53 -16.38 -2.83
CA ARG A 75 -13.02 -15.55 -3.93
C ARG A 75 -12.55 -14.18 -3.44
N TRP A 76 -13.27 -13.57 -2.51
CA TRP A 76 -12.88 -12.30 -1.91
C TRP A 76 -11.51 -12.39 -1.23
N TRP A 77 -11.23 -13.47 -0.50
CA TRP A 77 -9.90 -13.73 0.08
C TRP A 77 -8.82 -13.91 -1.00
N ILE A 78 -9.13 -14.62 -2.08
CA ILE A 78 -8.20 -14.78 -3.21
C ILE A 78 -7.90 -13.43 -3.86
N PHE A 79 -8.92 -12.63 -4.18
CA PHE A 79 -8.74 -11.31 -4.79
C PHE A 79 -7.94 -10.39 -3.86
N MET A 80 -8.25 -10.38 -2.56
CA MET A 80 -7.49 -9.63 -1.56
C MET A 80 -6.01 -10.03 -1.57
N PHE A 81 -5.73 -11.34 -1.49
CA PHE A 81 -4.35 -11.86 -1.47
C PHE A 81 -3.59 -11.54 -2.77
N LEU A 82 -4.22 -11.75 -3.93
CA LEU A 82 -3.63 -11.43 -5.23
C LEU A 82 -3.32 -9.94 -5.36
N THR A 83 -4.23 -9.08 -4.90
CA THR A 83 -4.02 -7.62 -4.95
C THR A 83 -2.87 -7.20 -4.06
N ALA A 84 -2.81 -7.75 -2.84
CA ALA A 84 -1.71 -7.50 -1.91
C ALA A 84 -0.37 -7.98 -2.49
N LEU A 85 -0.35 -9.15 -3.14
CA LEU A 85 0.84 -9.69 -3.78
C LEU A 85 1.30 -8.82 -4.95
N VAL A 86 0.40 -8.43 -5.85
CA VAL A 86 0.71 -7.54 -6.98
C VAL A 86 1.26 -6.22 -6.48
N ASN A 87 0.66 -5.63 -5.44
CA ASN A 87 1.15 -4.36 -4.89
C ASN A 87 2.54 -4.52 -4.24
N ALA A 88 2.78 -5.63 -3.52
CA ALA A 88 4.10 -5.92 -2.97
C ALA A 88 5.17 -6.03 -4.06
N ILE A 89 4.85 -6.66 -5.21
CA ILE A 89 5.75 -6.76 -6.37
C ILE A 89 6.02 -5.38 -6.97
N ILE A 90 4.99 -4.53 -7.12
CA ILE A 90 5.13 -3.16 -7.63
C ILE A 90 6.04 -2.34 -6.71
N ILE A 91 5.81 -2.38 -5.39
CA ILE A 91 6.62 -1.68 -4.39
C ILE A 91 8.06 -2.18 -4.41
N TYR A 92 8.27 -3.50 -4.46
CA TYR A 92 9.60 -4.09 -4.56
C TYR A 92 10.33 -3.60 -5.82
N THR A 93 9.67 -3.68 -6.98
CA THR A 93 10.25 -3.28 -8.27
C THR A 93 10.61 -1.80 -8.26
N PHE A 94 9.69 -0.95 -7.80
CA PHE A 94 9.90 0.49 -7.67
C PHE A 94 11.07 0.84 -6.75
N LEU A 95 11.11 0.28 -5.54
CA LEU A 95 12.18 0.57 -4.59
C LEU A 95 13.52 -0.02 -5.02
N SER A 96 13.53 -1.15 -5.72
CA SER A 96 14.76 -1.77 -6.24
C SER A 96 15.37 -1.01 -7.41
N SER A 97 14.55 -0.31 -8.20
CA SER A 97 15.02 0.53 -9.32
C SER A 97 15.35 1.95 -8.89
N THR A 98 14.92 2.37 -7.70
CA THR A 98 15.22 3.70 -7.16
C THR A 98 16.69 3.79 -6.74
N THR A 99 17.38 4.82 -7.23
CA THR A 99 18.75 5.17 -6.81
C THR A 99 18.73 6.53 -6.11
N PHE A 100 19.55 6.66 -5.07
CA PHE A 100 19.73 7.91 -4.34
C PHE A 100 21.09 8.48 -4.69
N ALA A 101 21.13 9.74 -5.11
CA ALA A 101 22.37 10.48 -5.29
C ALA A 101 22.72 11.20 -3.99
N SER A 102 23.99 11.15 -3.60
CA SER A 102 24.54 11.92 -2.49
C SER A 102 25.92 12.48 -2.86
N GLY A 103 26.18 13.73 -2.48
CA GLY A 103 27.46 14.41 -2.73
C GLY A 103 27.28 15.80 -3.32
N THR A 104 28.40 16.49 -3.56
CA THR A 104 28.43 17.76 -4.29
C THR A 104 28.31 17.51 -5.79
N ALA A 105 28.07 18.57 -6.58
CA ALA A 105 27.97 18.47 -8.04
C ALA A 105 29.18 17.81 -8.72
N GLU A 106 30.35 17.82 -8.06
CA GLU A 106 31.60 17.24 -8.55
C GLU A 106 31.83 15.79 -8.10
N THR A 107 31.18 15.32 -7.03
CA THR A 107 31.34 13.97 -6.47
C THR A 107 29.99 13.32 -6.16
N MET A 108 29.12 13.17 -7.16
CA MET A 108 27.85 12.44 -6.98
C MET A 108 28.11 10.94 -6.84
N LEU A 109 27.81 10.40 -5.67
CA LEU A 109 27.77 8.96 -5.40
C LEU A 109 26.33 8.46 -5.49
N TYR A 110 26.11 7.41 -6.29
CA TYR A 110 24.82 6.77 -6.46
C TYR A 110 24.73 5.52 -5.59
N TRP A 111 23.73 5.49 -4.72
CA TRP A 111 23.49 4.38 -3.80
C TRP A 111 22.15 3.71 -4.10
N LYS A 112 22.13 2.38 -4.01
CA LYS A 112 20.90 1.58 -4.07
C LYS A 112 20.42 1.25 -2.66
N ILE A 113 19.11 1.14 -2.49
CA ILE A 113 18.53 0.65 -1.24
C ILE A 113 18.98 -0.80 -1.04
N PRO A 114 19.47 -1.19 0.15
CA PRO A 114 19.77 -2.59 0.46
C PRO A 114 18.55 -3.49 0.23
N THR A 115 18.74 -4.62 -0.45
CA THR A 115 17.65 -5.54 -0.84
C THR A 115 16.79 -5.99 0.36
N PHE A 116 17.41 -6.20 1.52
CA PHE A 116 16.69 -6.54 2.75
C PHE A 116 15.69 -5.45 3.18
N MET A 117 16.07 -4.17 3.07
CA MET A 117 15.16 -3.05 3.37
C MET A 117 14.03 -2.95 2.34
N VAL A 118 14.33 -3.21 1.06
CA VAL A 118 13.31 -3.26 0.00
C VAL A 118 12.28 -4.34 0.28
N LEU A 119 12.73 -5.56 0.65
CA LEU A 119 11.85 -6.68 1.01
C LEU A 119 10.97 -6.34 2.21
N ASN A 120 11.54 -5.77 3.27
CA ASN A 120 10.76 -5.36 4.44
C ASN A 120 9.68 -4.35 4.09
N ARG A 121 9.99 -3.35 3.25
CA ARG A 121 9.01 -2.36 2.79
C ARG A 121 7.94 -2.96 1.89
N ALA A 122 8.30 -3.86 0.99
CA ALA A 122 7.35 -4.59 0.16
C ALA A 122 6.38 -5.43 1.02
N PHE A 123 6.89 -6.08 2.08
CA PHE A 123 6.06 -6.81 3.04
C PHE A 123 5.12 -5.90 3.84
N VAL A 124 5.60 -4.73 4.29
CA VAL A 124 4.73 -3.73 4.92
C VAL A 124 3.65 -3.27 3.93
N GLY A 125 4.01 -3.05 2.66
CA GLY A 125 3.06 -2.73 1.60
C GLY A 125 2.00 -3.81 1.39
N PHE A 126 2.39 -5.09 1.44
CA PHE A 126 1.47 -6.23 1.41
C PHE A 126 0.45 -6.16 2.56
N CYS A 127 0.91 -6.05 3.80
CA CYS A 127 0.04 -5.95 4.98
C CYS A 127 -0.88 -4.73 4.93
N GLN A 128 -0.35 -3.59 4.48
CA GLN A 128 -1.11 -2.35 4.32
C GLN A 128 -2.19 -2.48 3.26
N THR A 129 -1.91 -3.18 2.14
CA THR A 129 -2.90 -3.45 1.09
C THR A 129 -4.05 -4.30 1.62
N ILE A 130 -3.75 -5.34 2.43
CA ILE A 130 -4.76 -6.16 3.09
C ILE A 130 -5.65 -5.28 3.97
N LEU A 131 -5.05 -4.45 4.83
CA LEU A 131 -5.80 -3.55 5.72
C LEU A 131 -6.71 -2.61 4.92
N TYR A 132 -6.19 -1.99 3.85
CA TYR A 132 -6.98 -1.11 2.99
C TYR A 132 -8.09 -1.85 2.26
N TYR A 133 -7.84 -3.08 1.81
CA TYR A 133 -8.84 -3.90 1.18
C TYR A 133 -10.01 -4.20 2.14
N PHE A 134 -9.72 -4.49 3.41
CA PHE A 134 -10.75 -4.63 4.45
C PHE A 134 -11.53 -3.33 4.67
N LEU A 135 -10.82 -2.22 4.95
CA LEU A 135 -11.44 -0.93 5.28
C LEU A 135 -12.28 -0.39 4.11
N LEU A 136 -11.74 -0.42 2.89
CA LEU A 136 -12.44 0.05 1.70
C LEU A 136 -13.58 -0.89 1.30
N SER A 137 -13.45 -2.20 1.51
CA SER A 137 -14.58 -3.12 1.34
C SER A 137 -15.73 -2.70 2.27
N ILE A 138 -15.46 -2.48 3.56
CA ILE A 138 -16.47 -2.01 4.54
C ILE A 138 -17.03 -0.63 4.18
N LEU A 139 -16.20 0.30 3.71
CA LEU A 139 -16.64 1.63 3.31
C LEU A 139 -17.58 1.55 2.10
N ILE A 140 -17.17 0.82 1.05
CA ILE A 140 -17.98 0.56 -0.14
C ILE A 140 -19.30 -0.09 0.27
N VAL A 141 -19.28 -1.02 1.22
CA VAL A 141 -20.50 -1.61 1.78
C VAL A 141 -21.44 -0.56 2.34
N LYS A 142 -20.96 0.28 3.27
CA LYS A 142 -21.81 1.24 3.97
C LYS A 142 -22.35 2.30 3.01
N VAL A 143 -21.50 2.80 2.12
CA VAL A 143 -21.86 3.86 1.16
C VAL A 143 -22.81 3.31 0.10
N PHE A 144 -22.46 2.23 -0.60
CA PHE A 144 -23.31 1.71 -1.67
C PHE A 144 -24.53 0.93 -1.15
N GLY A 145 -24.39 0.22 -0.04
CA GLY A 145 -25.49 -0.45 0.62
C GLY A 145 -26.53 0.53 1.17
N GLY A 146 -26.11 1.68 1.70
CA GLY A 146 -27.00 2.73 2.19
C GLY A 146 -27.67 3.53 1.08
N ILE A 147 -26.91 3.97 0.07
CA ILE A 147 -27.38 4.91 -0.96
C ILE A 147 -28.16 4.22 -2.07
N PHE A 148 -27.68 3.08 -2.57
CA PHE A 148 -28.21 2.50 -3.81
C PHE A 148 -29.18 1.34 -3.62
N ASN A 149 -29.43 0.92 -2.37
CA ASN A 149 -30.42 -0.11 -2.03
C ASN A 149 -30.35 -1.38 -2.89
N PHE A 150 -29.16 -1.79 -3.35
CA PHE A 150 -28.99 -3.00 -4.17
C PHE A 150 -29.02 -4.26 -3.28
N PRO A 151 -30.10 -5.07 -3.28
CA PRO A 151 -30.26 -6.17 -2.32
C PRO A 151 -29.25 -7.30 -2.56
N LYS A 152 -28.89 -7.58 -3.81
CA LYS A 152 -27.86 -8.57 -4.16
C LYS A 152 -26.46 -8.14 -3.69
N PHE A 153 -26.20 -6.84 -3.68
CA PHE A 153 -24.93 -6.28 -3.22
C PHE A 153 -24.84 -6.37 -1.68
N ARG A 154 -25.89 -5.98 -0.95
CA ARG A 154 -25.97 -6.15 0.52
C ARG A 154 -25.80 -7.61 0.97
N LEU A 155 -26.44 -8.57 0.31
CA LEU A 155 -26.37 -10.00 0.67
C LEU A 155 -24.97 -10.61 0.48
N ASN A 156 -24.27 -10.25 -0.60
CA ASN A 156 -22.90 -10.74 -0.84
C ASN A 156 -21.89 -10.08 0.11
N LEU A 157 -22.17 -8.84 0.50
CA LEU A 157 -21.35 -8.04 1.40
C LEU A 157 -21.49 -8.35 2.88
N ALA A 158 -22.65 -8.88 3.28
CA ALA A 158 -22.87 -9.41 4.62
C ALA A 158 -22.07 -10.68 4.88
N TYR A 159 -21.55 -11.37 3.86
CA TYR A 159 -20.80 -12.61 4.09
C TYR A 159 -19.42 -12.43 4.73
N PRO A 160 -18.56 -11.50 4.27
CA PRO A 160 -17.33 -11.18 5.00
C PRO A 160 -17.60 -10.47 6.33
N PHE A 161 -18.72 -9.75 6.47
CA PHE A 161 -19.04 -8.99 7.70
C PHE A 161 -20.50 -9.14 8.16
N PRO A 162 -20.91 -10.33 8.64
CA PRO A 162 -22.32 -10.63 8.93
C PRO A 162 -22.93 -9.79 10.05
N ASN A 163 -22.09 -9.26 10.94
CA ASN A 163 -22.54 -8.47 12.08
C ASN A 163 -22.69 -6.97 11.78
N LEU A 164 -22.15 -6.46 10.66
CA LEU A 164 -22.25 -5.04 10.31
C LEU A 164 -23.62 -4.61 9.77
N PHE A 165 -24.51 -5.57 9.49
CA PHE A 165 -25.83 -5.34 8.90
C PHE A 165 -27.00 -5.65 9.84
N ARG A 166 -26.74 -5.92 11.13
CA ARG A 166 -27.78 -6.18 12.14
C ARG A 166 -28.28 -4.89 12.83
N ALA A 167 -28.19 -3.75 12.16
CA ALA A 167 -28.65 -2.46 12.68
C ALA A 167 -30.07 -2.16 12.20
#